data_AF-A0A7W5VI81-F1
#
_entry.id   AF-A0A7W5VI81-F1
#
_cell.length_a   1.000
_cell.length_b   1.000
_cell.length_c   1.000
_cell.angle_alpha   90.00
_cell.angle_beta   90.00
_cell.angle_gamma   90.00
#
_symmetry.space_group_name_H-M   'P 1'
#
loop_
_entity.id
_entity.type
_entity.pdbx_description
1 polymer ?
#
loop_
_entity_poly.entity_id
_entity_poly.type
_entity_poly.pdbx_seq_one_letter_code
_entity_poly.pdbx_strand_id
1 'polypeptide(L)'
;MVWNPRAVAYHEHEAGAARFLHGWLGGRISTRILSDEFRQAGLWFEPFRVREHVTLTLSDSALPYDERLRILREALAPTEHRGGYEDEDGDRQDHFAATHLGWRLTYASDFDHQILAAFPPEDEQRARVTLYDTARRMGCRVLSATTRLGEPVWT
;
A
#
# COMPACT_ATOMS: atom_id res chain seq x y z
N MET A 1 14.87 23.28 -0.46
CA MET A 1 13.53 23.81 -0.79
C MET A 1 12.51 22.74 -0.48
N VAL A 2 11.47 23.07 0.29
CA VAL A 2 10.28 22.22 0.47
C VAL A 2 9.14 22.96 -0.21
N TRP A 3 8.38 22.26 -1.05
CA TRP A 3 7.34 22.87 -1.87
C TRP A 3 6.05 22.06 -1.77
N ASN A 4 4.92 22.76 -1.59
CA ASN A 4 3.58 22.19 -1.70
C ASN A 4 2.98 22.60 -3.04
N PRO A 5 2.89 21.68 -4.02
CA PRO A 5 2.35 21.99 -5.34
C PRO A 5 0.86 22.35 -5.32
N ARG A 6 0.11 21.94 -4.28
CA ARG A 6 -1.33 22.20 -4.15
C ARG A 6 -1.65 23.56 -3.52
N ALA A 7 -0.68 24.18 -2.85
CA ALA A 7 -0.87 25.47 -2.15
C ALA A 7 0.02 26.59 -2.71
N VAL A 8 0.83 26.32 -3.74
CA VAL A 8 1.85 27.26 -4.28
C VAL A 8 2.73 27.84 -3.17
N ALA A 9 2.97 27.07 -2.10
CA ALA A 9 3.72 27.47 -0.94
C ALA A 9 5.09 26.78 -0.93
N TYR A 10 6.16 27.53 -0.74
CA TYR A 10 7.50 26.99 -0.57
C TYR A 10 8.20 27.61 0.64
N HIS A 11 9.03 26.81 1.31
CA HIS A 11 9.91 27.26 2.38
C HIS A 11 11.32 26.82 2.02
N GLU A 12 12.21 27.80 1.96
CA GLU A 12 13.63 27.57 1.75
C GLU A 12 14.32 27.31 3.08
N HIS A 13 15.17 26.30 3.08
CA HIS A 13 16.03 25.96 4.19
C HIS A 13 17.45 25.88 3.64
N GLU A 14 18.39 26.56 4.29
CA GLU A 14 19.82 26.54 3.91
C GLU A 14 20.47 25.16 4.10
N ALA A 15 19.75 24.22 4.72
CA ALA A 15 20.16 22.83 4.84
C ALA A 15 19.88 22.05 3.54
N GLY A 16 20.87 21.27 3.08
CA GLY A 16 20.65 20.25 2.03
C GLY A 16 19.58 19.24 2.44
N ALA A 17 18.96 18.56 1.46
CA ALA A 17 17.78 17.72 1.66
C ALA A 17 17.92 16.69 2.80
N ALA A 18 19.07 16.00 2.88
CA ALA A 18 19.33 15.02 3.94
C ALA A 18 19.37 15.65 5.35
N ARG A 19 20.02 16.81 5.50
CA ARG A 19 20.08 17.54 6.78
C ARG A 19 18.71 18.11 7.16
N PHE A 20 17.94 18.57 6.17
CA PHE A 20 16.56 19.00 6.38
C PHE A 20 15.68 17.85 6.90
N LEU A 21 15.66 16.71 6.22
CA LEU A 21 14.86 15.53 6.62
C LEU A 21 15.24 15.04 8.01
N HIS A 22 16.53 14.91 8.31
CA HIS A 22 17.00 14.49 9.63
C HIS A 22 16.67 15.52 10.73
N GLY A 23 16.68 16.81 10.42
CA GLY A 23 16.28 17.87 11.34
C GLY A 23 14.77 17.90 11.60
N TRP A 24 13.97 17.75 10.55
CA TRP A 24 12.50 17.74 10.63
C TRP A 24 11.96 16.48 11.31
N LEU A 25 12.41 15.29 10.92
CA LEU A 25 12.04 14.03 11.59
C LEU A 25 12.47 14.01 13.07
N GLY A 26 13.60 14.64 13.39
CA GLY A 26 14.08 14.81 14.76
C GLY A 26 13.47 15.98 15.54
N GLY A 27 12.47 16.69 15.00
CA GLY A 27 11.79 17.80 15.66
C GLY A 27 12.61 19.09 15.86
N ARG A 28 13.79 19.19 15.24
CA ARG A 28 14.69 20.36 15.34
C ARG A 28 14.41 21.43 14.28
N ILE A 29 13.70 21.06 13.21
CA ILE A 29 13.27 21.98 12.15
C ILE A 29 11.74 21.87 12.06
N SER A 30 11.05 22.98 12.30
CA SER A 30 9.62 23.10 12.04
C SER A 30 9.36 23.69 10.66
N THR A 31 8.31 23.26 9.97
CA THR A 31 7.85 23.89 8.74
C THR A 31 6.32 23.90 8.69
N ARG A 32 5.75 24.96 8.11
CA ARG A 32 4.30 25.06 7.89
C ARG A 32 3.83 24.20 6.71
N ILE A 33 4.76 23.76 5.86
CA ILE A 33 4.47 22.92 4.69
C ILE A 33 4.29 21.45 5.07
N LEU A 34 5.12 20.98 5.99
CA LEU A 34 5.03 19.64 6.59
C LEU A 34 4.68 19.83 8.07
N SER A 35 3.41 20.11 8.34
CA SER A 35 2.90 20.45 9.67
C SER A 35 3.16 19.34 10.70
N ASP A 36 3.12 19.69 11.98
CA ASP A 36 3.19 18.69 13.05
C ASP A 36 2.05 17.66 12.97
N GLU A 37 0.93 17.98 12.33
CA GLU A 37 -0.15 17.03 12.05
C GLU A 37 0.31 15.91 11.10
N PHE A 38 1.13 16.21 10.09
CA PHE A 38 1.78 15.18 9.25
C PHE A 38 2.74 14.29 10.05
N ARG A 39 3.35 14.83 11.11
CA ARG A 39 4.22 14.09 12.02
C ARG A 39 3.42 13.24 13.02
N GLN A 40 2.23 13.70 13.40
CA GLN A 40 1.34 13.09 14.40
C GLN A 40 0.32 12.09 13.83
N ALA A 41 0.04 12.12 12.53
CA ALA A 41 -0.90 11.23 11.83
C ALA A 41 -0.52 9.73 11.82
N GLY A 42 0.35 9.29 12.72
CA GLY A 42 1.02 8.01 12.63
C GLY A 42 2.04 8.00 11.48
N LEU A 43 3.06 7.17 11.60
CA LEU A 43 4.04 7.02 10.54
C LEU A 43 3.38 6.27 9.38
N TRP A 44 2.76 7.00 8.43
CA TRP A 44 2.32 6.44 7.14
C TRP A 44 3.49 5.74 6.40
N PHE A 45 4.72 6.06 6.80
CA PHE A 45 5.98 5.44 6.43
C PHE A 45 6.75 4.92 7.65
N GLU A 46 6.72 3.60 7.88
CA GLU A 46 7.55 2.89 8.89
C GLU A 46 8.71 2.16 8.19
N PRO A 47 9.86 2.82 7.94
CA PRO A 47 10.95 2.23 7.14
C PRO A 47 11.62 1.04 7.82
N PHE A 48 11.56 0.95 9.14
CA PHE A 48 12.24 -0.07 9.93
C PHE A 48 11.40 -1.32 10.16
N ARG A 49 10.14 -1.33 9.72
CA ARG A 49 9.31 -2.53 9.84
C ARG A 49 9.63 -3.47 8.70
N VAL A 50 10.23 -4.60 9.03
CA VAL A 50 10.47 -5.69 8.09
C VAL A 50 9.12 -6.21 7.59
N ARG A 51 9.01 -6.43 6.28
CA ARG A 51 7.80 -6.94 5.64
C ARG A 51 8.17 -7.93 4.56
N GLU A 52 7.50 -9.07 4.60
CA GLU A 52 7.47 -9.96 3.46
C GLU A 52 6.55 -9.38 2.39
N HIS A 53 6.91 -9.58 1.13
CA HIS A 53 6.17 -9.08 -0.02
C HIS A 53 5.79 -10.25 -0.90
N VAL A 54 4.49 -10.42 -1.11
CA VAL A 54 3.96 -11.43 -2.02
C VAL A 54 3.01 -10.78 -3.02
N THR A 55 3.18 -11.15 -4.28
CA THR A 55 2.29 -10.81 -5.38
C THR A 55 1.49 -12.05 -5.75
N LEU A 56 0.16 -11.97 -5.75
CA LEU A 56 -0.72 -12.99 -6.27
C LEU A 56 -1.24 -12.55 -7.64
N THR A 57 -0.96 -13.33 -8.67
CA THR A 57 -1.60 -13.17 -9.98
C THR A 57 -2.91 -13.95 -9.98
N LEU A 58 -3.99 -13.29 -10.40
CA LEU A 58 -5.34 -13.80 -10.36
C LEU A 58 -5.87 -14.05 -11.77
N SER A 59 -6.75 -15.04 -11.92
CA SER A 59 -7.55 -15.18 -13.13
C SER A 59 -8.56 -14.03 -13.25
N ASP A 60 -9.15 -13.89 -14.43
CA ASP A 60 -10.35 -13.07 -14.61
C ASP A 60 -11.49 -13.53 -13.68
N SER A 61 -12.39 -12.60 -13.41
CA SER A 61 -13.61 -12.80 -12.64
C SER A 61 -14.78 -12.09 -13.32
N ALA A 62 -15.97 -12.67 -13.21
CA ALA A 62 -17.21 -12.07 -13.68
C ALA A 62 -17.70 -10.93 -12.78
N LEU A 63 -17.18 -10.82 -11.54
CA LEU A 63 -17.54 -9.73 -10.62
C LEU A 63 -16.85 -8.44 -11.07
N PRO A 64 -17.51 -7.26 -11.00
CA PRO A 64 -16.88 -5.97 -11.29
C PRO A 64 -15.72 -5.63 -10.34
N TYR A 65 -14.81 -4.75 -10.78
CA TYR A 65 -13.64 -4.32 -9.98
C TYR A 65 -14.01 -3.87 -8.56
N ASP A 66 -14.97 -2.95 -8.44
CA ASP A 66 -15.35 -2.38 -7.13
C ASP A 66 -15.91 -3.45 -6.18
N GLU A 67 -16.62 -4.44 -6.70
CA GLU A 67 -17.17 -5.53 -5.90
C GLU A 67 -16.06 -6.46 -5.38
N ARG A 68 -15.06 -6.75 -6.22
CA ARG A 68 -13.88 -7.52 -5.81
C ARG A 68 -13.05 -6.75 -4.78
N LEU A 69 -12.82 -5.45 -5.00
CA LEU A 69 -12.14 -4.57 -4.06
C LEU A 69 -12.89 -4.51 -2.71
N ARG A 70 -14.23 -4.42 -2.73
CA ARG A 70 -15.06 -4.45 -1.52
C ARG A 70 -14.86 -5.74 -0.75
N ILE A 71 -14.95 -6.90 -1.41
CA ILE A 71 -14.71 -8.22 -0.80
C ILE A 71 -13.32 -8.29 -0.15
N LEU A 72 -12.29 -7.80 -0.85
CA LEU A 72 -10.93 -7.75 -0.34
C LEU A 72 -10.78 -6.84 0.89
N ARG A 73 -11.37 -5.64 0.86
CA ARG A 73 -11.35 -4.71 2.00
C ARG A 73 -12.11 -5.26 3.20
N GLU A 74 -13.22 -5.96 2.99
CA GLU A 74 -13.99 -6.60 4.06
C GLU A 74 -13.22 -7.74 4.73
N ALA A 75 -12.53 -8.57 3.95
CA ALA A 75 -11.71 -9.66 4.49
C ALA A 75 -10.53 -9.17 5.36
N LEU A 76 -10.10 -7.93 5.13
CA LEU A 76 -8.93 -7.31 5.77
C LEU A 76 -9.30 -6.15 6.70
N ALA A 77 -10.59 -5.99 7.00
CA ALA A 77 -11.08 -4.89 7.81
C ALA A 77 -10.49 -4.90 9.24
N PRO A 78 -10.32 -3.73 9.87
CA PRO A 78 -10.54 -2.39 9.31
C PRO A 78 -9.45 -1.98 8.30
N THR A 79 -9.86 -1.18 7.31
CA THR A 79 -8.93 -0.66 6.28
C THR A 79 -8.89 0.85 6.23
N GLU A 80 -7.74 1.39 5.83
CA GLU A 80 -7.51 2.82 5.57
C GLU A 80 -7.05 3.01 4.12
N HIS A 81 -7.66 3.97 3.40
CA HIS A 81 -7.29 4.29 2.02
C HIS A 81 -5.92 4.98 1.97
N ARG A 82 -5.07 4.59 1.01
CA ARG A 82 -3.69 5.10 0.87
C ARG A 82 -3.39 5.69 -0.51
N GLY A 83 -4.42 5.94 -1.31
CA GLY A 83 -4.32 6.42 -2.68
C GLY A 83 -4.77 5.36 -3.68
N GLY A 84 -4.84 5.78 -4.94
CA GLY A 84 -5.16 4.92 -6.07
C GLY A 84 -4.89 5.65 -7.38
N TYR A 85 -4.98 4.90 -8.46
CA TYR A 85 -4.81 5.38 -9.83
C TYR A 85 -5.88 4.74 -10.70
N GLU A 86 -6.43 5.49 -11.64
CA GLU A 86 -7.34 5.02 -12.68
C GLU A 86 -7.08 5.86 -13.93
N ASP A 87 -7.03 5.23 -15.10
CA ASP A 87 -6.89 5.92 -16.39
C ASP A 87 -8.06 5.71 -17.35
N GLU A 88 -7.95 6.32 -18.53
CA GLU A 88 -9.00 6.33 -19.54
C GLU A 88 -9.25 4.94 -20.16
N ASP A 89 -8.26 4.04 -20.10
CA ASP A 89 -8.36 2.67 -20.60
C ASP A 89 -8.99 1.71 -19.57
N GLY A 90 -9.25 2.21 -18.36
CA GLY A 90 -9.86 1.45 -17.26
C GLY A 90 -8.85 0.66 -16.44
N ASP A 91 -7.55 0.90 -16.63
CA ASP A 91 -6.50 0.34 -15.79
C ASP A 91 -6.54 1.03 -14.42
N ARG A 92 -6.58 0.22 -13.36
CA ARG A 92 -6.86 0.72 -12.01
C ARG A 92 -6.05 0.04 -10.93
N GLN A 93 -5.58 0.85 -9.99
CA GLN A 93 -4.95 0.42 -8.76
C GLN A 93 -5.56 1.09 -7.54
N ASP A 94 -5.78 0.30 -6.50
CA ASP A 94 -6.24 0.76 -5.19
C ASP A 94 -5.22 0.38 -4.12
N HIS A 95 -4.70 1.38 -3.38
CA HIS A 95 -3.78 1.17 -2.26
C HIS A 95 -4.51 1.35 -0.94
N PHE A 96 -4.29 0.43 0.00
CA PHE A 96 -4.84 0.54 1.35
C PHE A 96 -4.00 -0.18 2.40
N ALA A 97 -4.25 0.13 3.67
CA ALA A 97 -3.69 -0.58 4.81
C ALA A 97 -4.79 -1.36 5.52
N ALA A 98 -4.51 -2.61 5.89
CA ALA A 98 -5.30 -3.35 6.86
C ALA A 98 -4.75 -3.03 8.25
N THR A 99 -5.29 -1.98 8.88
CA THR A 99 -4.58 -1.25 9.97
C THR A 99 -4.33 -2.12 11.19
N HIS A 100 -5.28 -2.99 11.55
CA HIS A 100 -5.11 -3.93 12.69
C HIS A 100 -4.15 -5.08 12.40
N LEU A 101 -4.03 -5.49 11.14
CA LEU A 101 -3.05 -6.50 10.74
C LEU A 101 -1.67 -5.86 10.53
N GLY A 102 -1.64 -4.54 10.39
CA GLY A 102 -0.48 -3.82 9.93
C GLY A 102 -0.06 -4.25 8.52
N TRP A 103 -0.95 -4.71 7.65
CA TRP A 103 -0.61 -5.08 6.26
C TRP A 103 -0.80 -3.88 5.33
N ARG A 104 -0.04 -3.86 4.23
CA ARG A 104 -0.19 -2.89 3.14
C ARG A 104 -0.52 -3.64 1.87
N LEU A 105 -1.52 -3.15 1.14
CA LEU A 105 -2.02 -3.82 -0.06
C LEU A 105 -2.11 -2.86 -1.24
N THR A 106 -1.87 -3.42 -2.41
CA THR A 106 -2.28 -2.87 -3.70
C THR A 106 -3.16 -3.91 -4.38
N TYR A 107 -4.33 -3.50 -4.82
CA TYR A 107 -5.16 -4.28 -5.74
C TYR A 107 -5.12 -3.64 -7.12
N ALA A 108 -4.71 -4.40 -8.12
CA ALA A 108 -4.35 -3.91 -9.44
C ALA A 108 -5.09 -4.68 -10.54
N SER A 109 -5.49 -3.95 -11.57
CA SER A 109 -5.93 -4.51 -12.86
C SER A 109 -5.11 -4.00 -14.04
N ASP A 110 -4.14 -3.12 -13.80
CA ASP A 110 -3.21 -2.64 -14.83
C ASP A 110 -2.18 -3.71 -15.16
N PHE A 111 -2.01 -3.99 -16.44
CA PHE A 111 -1.19 -5.08 -17.02
C PHE A 111 -1.62 -6.51 -16.64
N ASP A 112 -1.86 -6.79 -15.36
CA ASP A 112 -2.29 -8.08 -14.83
C ASP A 112 -3.26 -7.87 -13.66
N HIS A 113 -4.23 -8.79 -13.52
CA HIS A 113 -5.11 -8.82 -12.35
C HIS A 113 -4.36 -9.35 -11.13
N GLN A 114 -4.00 -8.50 -10.18
CA GLN A 114 -3.09 -8.86 -9.07
C GLN A 114 -3.50 -8.30 -7.70
N ILE A 115 -3.08 -9.01 -6.65
CA ILE A 115 -2.98 -8.49 -5.29
C ILE A 115 -1.52 -8.48 -4.88
N LEU A 116 -1.00 -7.31 -4.51
CA LEU A 116 0.32 -7.17 -3.89
C LEU A 116 0.11 -6.93 -2.40
N ALA A 117 0.70 -7.79 -1.56
CA ALA A 117 0.58 -7.71 -0.12
C ALA A 117 1.96 -7.60 0.54
N ALA A 118 2.10 -6.64 1.45
CA ALA A 118 3.25 -6.50 2.32
C ALA A 118 2.83 -6.61 3.79
N PHE A 119 3.29 -7.65 4.48
CA PHE A 119 2.83 -8.04 5.82
C PHE A 119 4.02 -8.37 6.74
N PRO A 120 3.85 -8.33 8.08
CA PRO A 120 4.86 -8.78 9.01
C PRO A 120 5.23 -10.26 8.75
N PRO A 121 6.51 -10.67 8.77
CA PRO A 121 6.91 -12.05 8.45
C PRO A 121 6.17 -13.12 9.27
N GLU A 122 5.84 -12.83 10.53
CA GLU A 122 5.08 -13.72 11.42
C GLU A 122 3.66 -14.04 10.93
N ASP A 123 3.10 -13.21 10.03
CA ASP A 123 1.75 -13.37 9.49
C ASP A 123 1.71 -14.23 8.22
N GLU A 124 2.82 -14.81 7.74
CA GLU A 124 2.87 -15.50 6.45
C GLU A 124 1.73 -16.50 6.22
N GLN A 125 1.52 -17.42 7.18
CA GLN A 125 0.46 -18.42 7.06
C GLN A 125 -0.94 -17.78 7.07
N ARG A 126 -1.13 -16.71 7.85
CA ARG A 126 -2.39 -15.96 7.90
C ARG A 126 -2.63 -15.22 6.59
N ALA A 127 -1.59 -14.61 6.02
CA ALA A 127 -1.62 -13.94 4.72
C ALA A 127 -2.01 -14.91 3.62
N ARG A 128 -1.34 -16.06 3.54
CA ARG A 128 -1.67 -17.11 2.57
C ARG A 128 -3.13 -17.52 2.64
N VAL A 129 -3.62 -17.92 3.82
CA VAL A 129 -5.00 -18.39 3.98
C VAL A 129 -6.01 -17.29 3.65
N THR A 130 -5.82 -16.09 4.19
CA THR A 130 -6.76 -14.98 4.00
C THR A 130 -6.84 -14.55 2.54
N LEU A 131 -5.70 -14.42 1.86
CA LEU A 131 -5.65 -13.95 0.47
C LEU A 131 -6.18 -15.00 -0.51
N TYR A 132 -5.90 -16.30 -0.29
CA TYR A 132 -6.47 -17.37 -1.13
C TYR A 132 -7.99 -17.49 -0.95
N ASP A 133 -8.49 -17.42 0.29
CA ASP A 133 -9.93 -17.44 0.53
C ASP A 133 -10.64 -16.23 -0.10
N THR A 134 -10.02 -15.05 0.04
CA THR A 134 -10.53 -13.81 -0.55
C THR A 134 -10.55 -13.89 -2.08
N ALA A 135 -9.46 -14.38 -2.71
CA ALA A 135 -9.43 -14.59 -4.16
C ALA A 135 -10.59 -15.46 -4.65
N ARG A 136 -10.86 -16.56 -3.93
CA ARG A 136 -12.00 -17.43 -4.22
C ARG A 136 -13.35 -16.70 -4.08
N ARG A 137 -13.53 -15.90 -3.02
CA ARG A 137 -14.76 -15.10 -2.79
C ARG A 137 -14.96 -14.03 -3.87
N MET A 138 -13.88 -13.47 -4.41
CA MET A 138 -13.91 -12.55 -5.56
C MET A 138 -14.22 -13.25 -6.88
N GLY A 139 -14.42 -14.57 -6.89
CA GLY A 139 -14.63 -15.35 -8.11
C GLY A 139 -13.35 -15.57 -8.92
N CYS A 140 -12.18 -15.35 -8.33
CA CYS A 140 -10.87 -15.52 -8.98
C CYS A 140 -10.23 -16.85 -8.57
N ARG A 141 -9.36 -17.38 -9.43
CA ARG A 141 -8.36 -18.39 -9.05
C ARG A 141 -7.00 -17.71 -8.90
N VAL A 142 -6.23 -18.10 -7.88
CA VAL A 142 -4.82 -17.71 -7.79
C VAL A 142 -4.04 -18.54 -8.81
N LEU A 143 -3.42 -17.89 -9.78
CA LEU A 143 -2.63 -18.52 -10.84
C LEU A 143 -1.19 -18.75 -10.39
N SER A 144 -0.64 -17.79 -9.64
CA SER A 144 0.70 -17.87 -9.05
C SER A 144 0.78 -16.95 -7.83
N ALA A 145 1.76 -17.25 -6.97
CA ALA A 145 2.20 -16.34 -5.92
C ALA A 145 3.72 -16.24 -5.99
N THR A 146 4.25 -15.02 -5.94
CA THR A 146 5.70 -14.76 -6.08
C THR A 146 6.19 -13.74 -5.04
N THR A 147 7.46 -13.83 -4.67
CA THR A 147 8.13 -12.79 -3.88
C THR A 147 8.28 -11.50 -4.71
N ARG A 148 8.74 -10.42 -4.08
CA ARG A 148 9.15 -9.20 -4.79
C ARG A 148 10.22 -9.44 -5.87
N LEU A 149 11.02 -10.50 -5.76
CA LEU A 149 12.03 -10.88 -6.75
C LEU A 149 11.48 -11.78 -7.87
N GLY A 150 10.19 -12.11 -7.84
CA GLY A 150 9.55 -13.00 -8.81
C GLY A 150 9.74 -14.49 -8.51
N GLU A 151 10.28 -14.83 -7.34
CA GLU A 151 10.49 -16.23 -6.95
C GLU A 151 9.16 -16.86 -6.52
N PRO A 152 8.80 -18.07 -7.01
CA PRO A 152 7.55 -18.73 -6.62
C PRO A 152 7.47 -19.00 -5.11
N VAL A 153 6.31 -18.72 -4.53
CA VAL A 153 5.98 -19.00 -3.13
C VAL A 153 4.58 -19.59 -3.02
N TRP A 154 4.26 -20.14 -1.85
CA TRP A 154 2.90 -20.60 -1.51
C TRP A 154 2.29 -21.60 -2.48
N THR A 155 3.14 -22.46 -3.04
CA THR A 155 2.76 -23.62 -3.86
C THR A 155 1.91 -24.62 -3.10
#